data_AF-Q3JBY3-F1
#
_entry.id   AF-Q3JBY3-F1
#
_cell.length_a   1.000
_cell.length_b   1.000
_cell.length_c   1.000
_cell.angle_alpha   90.00
_cell.angle_beta   90.00
_cell.angle_gamma   90.00
#
_symmetry.space_group_name_H-M   'P 1'
#
loop_
_entity.id
_entity.type
_entity.pdbx_description
1 polymer ?
#
loop_
_entity_poly.entity_id
_entity_poly.type
_entity_poly.pdbx_seq_one_letter_code
_entity_poly.pdbx_strand_id
1 'polypeptide(L)'
;MKFDNVVANPPFSLDKWGADEAEGDIYNRFWRGLPPKSKGDYAFISHMIEAAVAKKGRVAVVAPHGVLFRGAAEGRIRRKLIEDNLLDAVIGLPGNLFPTTNIPVAILIFDCSREKGGVNEARKEVFFIDASNEYQSGKNQNTLGDAHIHRIIQVYNEFRDSLINDQWSIINEKFAHVAGFEEIKENDFNLNIPRYVDTFEEEEEIDIQAVQREIEQLEAELAEVRGKMDRLLKDMVV
;
A
#
# COMPACT_ATOMS: atom_id res chain seq x y z
N MET A 1 -9.26 24.95 14.05
CA MET A 1 -9.83 25.05 12.69
C MET A 1 -10.16 23.65 12.21
N LYS A 2 -11.25 23.47 11.45
CA LYS A 2 -11.67 22.17 10.88
C LYS A 2 -11.74 22.28 9.36
N PHE A 3 -11.49 21.19 8.65
CA PHE A 3 -11.40 21.18 7.18
C PHE A 3 -12.22 20.05 6.55
N ASP A 4 -12.78 20.32 5.37
CA ASP A 4 -13.51 19.29 4.59
C ASP A 4 -12.55 18.24 4.00
N ASN A 5 -11.34 18.65 3.60
CA ASN A 5 -10.33 17.74 3.07
C ASN A 5 -8.98 18.04 3.71
N VAL A 6 -8.28 17.00 4.16
CA VAL A 6 -6.95 17.08 4.74
C VAL A 6 -6.04 16.10 3.99
N VAL A 7 -5.01 16.62 3.33
CA VAL A 7 -4.05 15.80 2.58
C VAL A 7 -2.63 16.09 3.06
N ALA A 8 -1.82 15.06 3.26
CA ALA A 8 -0.42 15.26 3.65
C ALA A 8 0.48 14.07 3.31
N ASN A 9 1.76 14.37 3.14
CA ASN A 9 2.86 13.43 3.17
C ASN A 9 3.78 13.79 4.36
N PRO A 10 3.41 13.41 5.60
CA PRO A 10 4.19 13.74 6.78
C PRO A 10 5.55 13.02 6.79
N PRO A 11 6.54 13.51 7.54
CA PRO A 11 7.82 12.82 7.69
C PRO A 11 7.64 11.41 8.26
N PHE A 12 8.17 10.41 7.56
CA PHE A 12 7.99 9.01 7.93
C PHE A 12 8.73 8.68 9.23
N SER A 13 8.00 8.10 10.18
CA SER A 13 8.54 7.62 11.45
C SER A 13 9.38 8.66 12.18
N LEU A 14 8.93 9.93 12.15
CA LEU A 14 9.62 11.04 12.80
C LEU A 14 9.90 10.73 14.27
N ASP A 15 11.19 10.75 14.62
CA ASP A 15 11.64 10.69 16.01
C ASP A 15 11.44 12.06 16.68
N LYS A 16 11.21 12.06 18.00
CA LYS A 16 11.01 13.27 18.80
C LYS A 16 9.95 14.20 18.23
N TRP A 17 8.82 13.64 17.80
CA TRP A 17 7.72 14.37 17.17
C TRP A 17 6.94 15.32 18.11
N GLY A 18 7.36 15.49 19.36
CA GLY A 18 6.65 16.29 20.38
C GLY A 18 5.80 15.45 21.35
N ALA A 19 6.12 14.17 21.54
CA ALA A 19 5.36 13.25 22.39
C ALA A 19 5.22 13.73 23.85
N ASP A 20 6.22 14.45 24.38
CA ASP A 20 6.20 14.96 25.76
C ASP A 20 5.15 16.07 25.95
N GLU A 21 4.86 16.84 24.91
CA GLU A 21 3.85 17.90 24.91
C GLU A 21 2.45 17.34 24.61
N ALA A 22 2.39 16.18 23.96
CA ALA A 22 1.15 15.55 23.50
C ALA A 22 0.27 15.02 24.65
N GLU A 23 0.84 14.72 25.82
CA GLU A 23 0.07 14.36 27.02
C GLU A 23 -0.83 15.51 27.51
N GLY A 24 -0.38 16.76 27.32
CA GLY A 24 -1.10 17.97 27.70
C GLY A 24 -1.91 18.58 26.56
N ASP A 25 -2.22 17.81 25.51
CA ASP A 25 -2.82 18.35 24.29
C ASP A 25 -4.24 18.90 24.51
N ILE A 26 -4.36 20.23 24.53
CA ILE A 26 -5.62 20.96 24.72
C ILE A 26 -6.65 20.72 23.60
N TYR A 27 -6.20 20.22 22.45
CA TYR A 27 -7.05 19.92 21.30
C TYR A 27 -7.59 18.48 21.33
N ASN A 28 -7.22 17.70 22.36
CA ASN A 28 -7.64 16.32 22.55
C ASN A 28 -7.36 15.43 21.33
N ARG A 29 -6.27 15.65 20.59
CA ARG A 29 -5.99 14.95 19.32
C ARG A 29 -5.61 13.49 19.51
N PHE A 30 -5.10 13.14 20.68
CA PHE A 30 -4.51 11.83 20.96
C PHE A 30 -5.35 10.96 21.89
N TRP A 31 -6.65 11.22 22.00
CA TRP A 31 -7.56 10.46 22.89
C TRP A 31 -7.66 8.97 22.54
N ARG A 32 -7.36 8.59 21.29
CA ARG A 32 -7.26 7.18 20.86
C ARG A 32 -6.01 6.50 21.41
N GLY A 33 -4.99 7.27 21.75
CA GLY A 33 -3.73 6.81 22.33
C GLY A 33 -2.56 7.64 21.81
N LEU A 34 -1.49 7.70 22.60
CA LEU A 34 -0.25 8.35 22.22
C LEU A 34 0.66 7.36 21.46
N PRO A 35 1.16 7.75 20.26
CA PRO A 35 2.19 6.98 19.56
C PRO A 35 3.51 6.93 20.35
N PRO A 36 4.41 5.98 20.02
CA PRO A 36 5.76 5.94 20.60
C PRO A 36 6.54 7.22 20.30
N LYS A 37 7.40 7.67 21.22
CA LYS A 37 8.25 8.87 21.04
C LYS A 37 9.13 8.82 19.77
N SER A 38 9.50 7.61 19.36
CA SER A 38 10.34 7.35 18.20
C SER A 38 9.59 7.15 16.87
N LYS A 39 8.25 7.22 16.88
CA LYS A 39 7.39 6.99 15.71
C LYS A 39 6.19 7.94 15.72
N GLY A 40 6.34 9.09 15.07
CA GLY A 40 5.29 10.11 14.96
C GLY A 40 4.19 9.84 13.92
N ASP A 41 4.21 8.71 13.20
CA ASP A 41 3.29 8.47 12.08
C ASP A 41 1.81 8.60 12.52
N TYR A 42 1.39 7.87 13.57
CA TYR A 42 0.04 8.01 14.11
C TYR A 42 -0.24 9.35 14.80
N ALA A 43 0.79 10.14 15.14
CA ALA A 43 0.57 11.47 15.70
C ALA A 43 0.03 12.40 14.62
N PHE A 44 0.63 12.34 13.42
CA PHE A 44 0.14 13.07 12.26
C PHE A 44 -1.23 12.57 11.81
N ILE A 45 -1.44 11.25 11.73
CA ILE A 45 -2.73 10.66 11.34
C ILE A 45 -3.83 11.12 12.30
N SER A 46 -3.61 10.98 13.63
CA SER A 46 -4.58 11.43 14.63
C SER A 46 -4.84 12.94 14.55
N HIS A 47 -3.79 13.74 14.37
CA HIS A 47 -3.96 15.19 14.17
C HIS A 47 -4.80 15.52 12.93
N MET A 48 -4.55 14.86 11.80
CA MET A 48 -5.27 15.10 10.54
C MET A 48 -6.74 14.73 10.64
N ILE A 49 -7.05 13.58 11.26
CA ILE A 49 -8.44 13.14 11.52
C ILE A 49 -9.15 14.14 12.43
N GLU A 50 -8.49 14.58 13.50
CA GLU A 50 -9.07 15.56 14.42
C GLU A 50 -9.08 16.99 13.85
N ALA A 51 -8.39 17.25 12.73
CA ALA A 51 -8.53 18.48 11.96
C ALA A 51 -9.65 18.39 10.91
N ALA A 52 -10.14 17.20 10.58
CA ALA A 52 -11.24 17.02 9.64
C ALA A 52 -12.60 17.39 10.26
N VAL A 53 -13.53 17.88 9.45
CA VAL A 53 -14.91 18.13 9.88
C VAL A 53 -15.57 16.79 10.25
N ALA A 54 -16.09 16.68 11.47
CA ALA A 54 -16.82 15.48 11.91
C ALA A 54 -17.98 15.18 10.95
N LYS A 55 -18.27 13.90 10.71
CA LYS A 55 -19.37 13.38 9.89
C LYS A 55 -19.35 13.79 8.40
N LYS A 56 -18.27 14.41 7.92
CA LYS A 56 -18.18 14.92 6.55
C LYS A 56 -16.77 14.87 5.97
N GLY A 57 -15.78 15.24 6.76
CA GLY A 57 -14.42 15.48 6.31
C GLY A 57 -13.72 14.23 5.83
N ARG A 58 -12.71 14.43 4.98
CA ARG A 58 -11.92 13.35 4.39
C ARG A 58 -10.43 13.59 4.58
N VAL A 59 -9.70 12.51 4.82
CA VAL A 59 -8.26 12.55 5.05
C VAL A 59 -7.57 11.59 4.10
N ALA A 60 -6.53 12.05 3.40
CA ALA A 60 -5.63 11.19 2.64
C ALA A 60 -4.19 11.43 3.12
N VAL A 61 -3.54 10.36 3.59
CA VAL A 61 -2.20 10.46 4.17
C VAL A 61 -1.27 9.42 3.56
N VAL A 62 -0.11 9.87 3.07
CA VAL A 62 0.97 8.99 2.67
C VAL A 62 1.72 8.56 3.93
N ALA A 63 1.91 7.25 4.11
CA ALA A 63 2.58 6.70 5.30
C ALA A 63 3.42 5.46 4.94
N PRO A 64 4.49 5.16 5.71
CA PRO A 64 5.24 3.93 5.49
C PRO A 64 4.41 2.71 5.88
N HIS A 65 4.61 1.55 5.23
CA HIS A 65 3.84 0.32 5.52
C HIS A 65 3.82 -0.09 7.00
N GLY A 66 4.81 0.31 7.80
CA GLY A 66 4.81 0.04 9.24
C GLY A 66 3.55 0.52 9.98
N VAL A 67 2.88 1.57 9.53
CA VAL A 67 1.61 2.00 10.17
C VAL A 67 0.51 0.94 10.09
N LEU A 68 0.57 0.06 9.08
CA LEU A 68 -0.42 -0.96 8.79
C LEU A 68 -0.37 -2.11 9.81
N PHE A 69 0.81 -2.42 10.34
CA PHE A 69 1.01 -3.66 11.12
C PHE A 69 1.76 -3.48 12.44
N ARG A 70 2.44 -2.35 12.69
CA ARG A 70 3.15 -2.16 13.97
C ARG A 70 2.20 -2.28 15.15
N GLY A 71 2.61 -3.02 16.17
CA GLY A 71 1.80 -3.38 17.32
C GLY A 71 1.79 -2.33 18.44
N ALA A 72 1.61 -2.79 19.68
CA ALA A 72 1.66 -1.98 20.89
C ALA A 72 0.77 -0.71 20.81
N ALA A 73 1.36 0.47 21.02
CA ALA A 73 0.62 1.73 21.05
C ALA A 73 -0.05 2.03 19.70
N GLU A 74 0.66 1.87 18.59
CA GLU A 74 0.13 2.11 17.25
C GLU A 74 -0.97 1.11 16.89
N GLY A 75 -0.83 -0.16 17.27
CA GLY A 75 -1.87 -1.17 17.10
C GLY A 75 -3.18 -0.82 17.83
N ARG A 76 -3.09 -0.24 19.03
CA ARG A 76 -4.28 0.23 19.78
C ARG A 76 -4.95 1.43 19.11
N ILE A 77 -4.17 2.38 18.60
CA ILE A 77 -4.70 3.55 17.87
C ILE A 77 -5.39 3.09 16.59
N ARG A 78 -4.71 2.24 15.81
CA ARG A 78 -5.23 1.66 14.56
C ARG A 78 -6.55 0.92 14.78
N ARG A 79 -6.60 0.05 15.79
CA ARG A 79 -7.82 -0.65 16.18
C ARG A 79 -8.98 0.32 16.42
N LYS A 80 -8.77 1.36 17.25
CA LYS A 80 -9.82 2.35 17.53
C LYS A 80 -10.28 3.11 16.29
N LEU A 81 -9.38 3.45 15.37
CA LEU A 81 -9.74 4.11 14.11
C LEU A 81 -10.65 3.23 13.23
N ILE A 82 -10.43 1.91 13.25
CA ILE A 82 -11.24 0.93 12.53
C ILE A 82 -12.59 0.73 13.25
N GLU A 83 -12.58 0.60 14.57
CA GLU A 83 -13.79 0.49 15.41
C GLU A 83 -14.69 1.73 15.31
N ASP A 84 -14.10 2.92 15.20
CA ASP A 84 -14.82 4.18 14.92
C ASP A 84 -15.33 4.28 13.48
N ASN A 85 -15.06 3.27 12.65
CA ASN A 85 -15.46 3.17 11.24
C ASN A 85 -14.89 4.29 10.36
N LEU A 86 -13.68 4.78 10.65
CA LEU A 86 -13.10 5.92 9.93
C LEU A 86 -12.27 5.53 8.70
N LEU A 87 -11.64 4.36 8.70
CA LEU A 87 -10.71 3.94 7.64
C LEU A 87 -11.46 3.45 6.40
N ASP A 88 -11.38 4.17 5.28
CA ASP A 88 -12.06 3.89 3.99
C ASP A 88 -11.23 3.07 3.01
N ALA A 89 -9.94 3.34 2.91
CA ALA A 89 -9.08 2.54 2.05
C ALA A 89 -7.62 2.52 2.49
N VAL A 90 -6.93 1.46 2.09
CA VAL A 90 -5.49 1.23 2.18
C VAL A 90 -4.99 0.95 0.76
N ILE A 91 -4.20 1.87 0.22
CA ILE A 91 -3.66 1.76 -1.15
C ILE A 91 -2.15 1.59 -1.03
N GLY A 92 -1.65 0.38 -1.27
CA GLY A 92 -0.23 0.08 -1.34
C GLY A 92 0.37 0.65 -2.60
N LEU A 93 1.46 1.39 -2.48
CA LEU A 93 2.18 1.96 -3.61
C LEU A 93 3.51 1.22 -3.85
N PRO A 94 4.08 1.34 -5.05
CA PRO A 94 5.39 0.80 -5.36
C PRO A 94 6.48 1.25 -4.38
N GLY A 95 7.46 0.36 -4.18
CA GLY A 95 8.72 0.74 -3.54
C GLY A 95 9.53 1.71 -4.40
N ASN A 96 10.55 2.32 -3.81
CA ASN A 96 11.48 3.22 -4.50
C ASN A 96 10.82 4.42 -5.22
N LEU A 97 9.65 4.88 -4.74
CA LEU A 97 8.99 6.08 -5.27
C LEU A 97 9.49 7.39 -4.67
N PHE A 98 10.28 7.35 -3.60
CA PHE A 98 10.77 8.55 -2.91
C PHE A 98 12.29 8.66 -3.06
N PRO A 99 12.82 9.87 -3.30
CA PRO A 99 14.26 10.05 -3.48
C PRO A 99 15.07 9.78 -2.19
N THR A 100 14.41 9.82 -1.03
CA THR A 100 15.04 9.68 0.29
C THR A 100 14.92 8.27 0.88
N THR A 101 14.15 7.37 0.29
CA THR A 101 13.95 6.01 0.81
C THR A 101 13.40 5.05 -0.25
N ASN A 102 13.84 3.80 -0.19
CA ASN A 102 13.36 2.74 -1.06
C ASN A 102 12.15 1.99 -0.48
N ILE A 103 11.74 2.35 0.74
CA ILE A 103 10.66 1.68 1.48
C ILE A 103 9.33 1.87 0.73
N PRO A 104 8.50 0.80 0.57
CA PRO A 104 7.15 0.94 0.05
C PRO A 104 6.26 1.73 1.03
N VAL A 105 5.39 2.55 0.45
CA VAL A 105 4.46 3.40 1.21
C VAL A 105 3.02 3.03 0.86
N ALA A 106 2.10 3.42 1.71
CA ALA A 106 0.68 3.31 1.45
C ALA A 106 0.02 4.69 1.55
N ILE A 107 -1.07 4.88 0.81
CA ILE A 107 -2.04 5.94 1.07
C ILE A 107 -3.15 5.36 1.93
N LEU A 108 -3.36 5.96 3.11
CA LEU A 108 -4.53 5.69 3.94
C LEU A 108 -5.59 6.76 3.67
N ILE A 109 -6.80 6.33 3.35
CA ILE A 109 -7.96 7.20 3.21
C ILE A 109 -8.85 7.03 4.44
N PHE A 110 -9.15 8.12 5.12
CA PHE A 110 -10.17 8.17 6.17
C PHE A 110 -11.35 9.02 5.71
N ASP A 111 -12.56 8.58 6.04
CA ASP A 111 -13.81 9.24 5.68
C ASP A 111 -14.65 9.43 6.95
N CYS A 112 -14.63 10.64 7.51
CA CYS A 112 -15.36 10.95 8.73
C CYS A 112 -16.88 10.84 8.54
N SER A 113 -17.40 10.84 7.31
CA SER A 113 -18.83 10.60 7.08
C SER A 113 -19.29 9.18 7.41
N ARG A 114 -18.35 8.26 7.63
CA ARG A 114 -18.62 6.87 8.05
C ARG A 114 -18.69 6.69 9.56
N GLU A 115 -18.26 7.67 10.34
CA GLU A 115 -18.37 7.57 11.79
C GLU A 115 -19.84 7.60 12.24
N LYS A 116 -20.09 7.29 13.52
CA LYS A 116 -21.43 7.25 14.08
C LYS A 116 -22.22 8.55 13.85
N GLY A 117 -23.40 8.43 13.24
CA GLY A 117 -24.29 9.53 12.87
C GLY A 117 -23.85 10.32 11.65
N GLY A 118 -22.87 9.83 10.89
CA GLY A 118 -22.53 10.33 9.56
C GLY A 118 -23.37 9.68 8.45
N VAL A 119 -23.42 10.31 7.28
CA VAL A 119 -24.29 9.86 6.16
C VAL A 119 -23.89 8.50 5.58
N ASN A 120 -22.64 8.08 5.78
CA ASN A 120 -22.08 6.81 5.30
C ASN A 120 -21.84 5.82 6.44
N GLU A 121 -22.48 5.99 7.61
CA GLU A 121 -22.28 5.12 8.78
C GLU A 121 -22.49 3.63 8.48
N ALA A 122 -23.38 3.30 7.55
CA ALA A 122 -23.70 1.93 7.15
C ALA A 122 -22.53 1.21 6.43
N ARG A 123 -21.60 1.97 5.82
CA ARG A 123 -20.45 1.39 5.12
C ARG A 123 -19.39 0.97 6.13
N LYS A 124 -19.16 -0.33 6.28
CA LYS A 124 -18.26 -0.93 7.28
C LYS A 124 -17.01 -1.55 6.68
N GLU A 125 -16.99 -1.67 5.38
CA GLU A 125 -15.92 -2.31 4.62
C GLU A 125 -14.72 -1.37 4.48
N VAL A 126 -13.53 -1.96 4.38
CA VAL A 126 -12.27 -1.25 4.07
C VAL A 126 -11.75 -1.76 2.75
N PHE A 127 -11.43 -0.84 1.85
CA PHE A 127 -10.88 -1.21 0.55
C PHE A 127 -9.36 -1.33 0.59
N PHE A 128 -8.83 -2.46 0.15
CA PHE A 128 -7.41 -2.69 -0.05
C PHE A 128 -7.12 -2.69 -1.54
N ILE A 129 -6.14 -1.90 -1.96
CA ILE A 129 -5.60 -1.90 -3.31
C ILE A 129 -4.09 -2.17 -3.21
N ASP A 130 -3.60 -3.19 -3.91
CA ASP A 130 -2.17 -3.42 -4.09
C ASP A 130 -1.70 -2.89 -5.45
N ALA A 131 -1.21 -1.65 -5.45
CA ALA A 131 -0.59 -1.05 -6.62
C ALA A 131 0.94 -1.18 -6.59
N SER A 132 1.52 -2.08 -5.79
CA SER A 132 2.97 -2.22 -5.65
C SER A 132 3.71 -2.50 -6.97
N ASN A 133 3.02 -3.13 -7.93
CA ASN A 133 3.51 -3.43 -9.28
C ASN A 133 3.21 -2.32 -10.32
N GLU A 134 2.53 -1.25 -9.94
CA GLU A 134 2.14 -0.16 -10.83
C GLU A 134 3.23 0.92 -10.91
N TYR A 135 4.32 0.67 -11.65
CA TYR A 135 5.38 1.65 -11.80
C TYR A 135 6.19 1.49 -13.09
N GLN A 136 6.82 2.57 -13.50
CA GLN A 136 7.90 2.55 -14.48
C GLN A 136 9.22 2.48 -13.71
N SER A 137 9.98 1.41 -13.94
CA SER A 137 11.29 1.25 -13.34
C SER A 137 12.24 2.33 -13.83
N GLY A 138 12.86 3.05 -12.91
CA GLY A 138 13.88 4.05 -13.20
C GLY A 138 15.20 3.69 -12.54
N LYS A 139 16.29 4.32 -13.01
CA LYS A 139 17.65 3.97 -12.57
C LYS A 139 17.88 4.13 -11.06
N ASN A 140 17.35 5.20 -10.47
CA ASN A 140 17.52 5.51 -9.05
C ASN A 140 16.20 5.56 -8.28
N GLN A 141 15.08 5.70 -8.99
CA GLN A 141 13.75 5.89 -8.42
C GLN A 141 12.72 5.38 -9.43
N ASN A 142 11.69 4.71 -8.94
CA ASN A 142 10.52 4.32 -9.72
C ASN A 142 9.62 5.54 -9.94
N THR A 143 8.90 5.55 -11.06
CA THR A 143 7.93 6.61 -11.37
C THR A 143 6.53 6.04 -11.53
N LEU A 144 5.56 6.69 -10.89
CA LEU A 144 4.15 6.40 -11.10
C LEU A 144 3.66 7.20 -12.32
N GLY A 145 3.61 6.56 -13.49
CA GLY A 145 3.15 7.18 -14.72
C GLY A 145 1.63 7.36 -14.76
N ASP A 146 1.14 8.18 -15.69
CA ASP A 146 -0.29 8.51 -15.78
C ASP A 146 -1.17 7.27 -15.91
N ALA A 147 -0.80 6.29 -16.74
CA ALA A 147 -1.57 5.06 -16.92
C ALA A 147 -1.78 4.29 -15.60
N HIS A 148 -0.74 4.23 -14.77
CA HIS A 148 -0.77 3.59 -13.45
C HIS A 148 -1.71 4.35 -12.49
N ILE A 149 -1.61 5.68 -12.47
CA ILE A 149 -2.48 6.54 -11.67
C ILE A 149 -3.95 6.35 -12.08
N HIS A 150 -4.23 6.36 -13.39
CA HIS A 150 -5.58 6.17 -13.91
C HIS A 150 -6.15 4.81 -13.52
N ARG A 151 -5.35 3.74 -13.58
CA ARG A 151 -5.79 2.41 -13.16
C ARG A 151 -6.14 2.36 -11.67
N ILE A 152 -5.31 2.93 -10.79
CA ILE A 152 -5.58 2.99 -9.35
C ILE A 152 -6.86 3.78 -9.07
N ILE A 153 -7.03 4.94 -9.71
CA ILE A 153 -8.22 5.79 -9.55
C ILE A 153 -9.47 5.10 -10.09
N GLN A 154 -9.36 4.42 -11.23
CA GLN A 154 -10.47 3.70 -11.83
C GLN A 154 -10.98 2.61 -10.87
N VAL A 155 -10.09 1.75 -10.38
CA VAL A 155 -10.44 0.69 -9.41
C VAL A 155 -11.03 1.28 -8.13
N TYR A 156 -10.46 2.39 -7.65
CA TYR A 156 -10.98 3.12 -6.49
C TYR A 156 -12.41 3.64 -6.68
N ASN A 157 -12.71 4.21 -7.85
CA ASN A 157 -14.03 4.75 -8.16
C ASN A 157 -15.05 3.64 -8.44
N GLU A 158 -14.67 2.60 -9.17
CA GLU A 158 -15.52 1.43 -9.43
C GLU A 158 -15.99 0.79 -8.12
N PHE A 159 -15.12 0.69 -7.11
CA PHE A 159 -15.50 0.26 -5.76
C PHE A 159 -16.50 1.22 -5.10
N ARG A 160 -16.29 2.53 -5.19
CA ARG A 160 -17.24 3.48 -4.59
C ARG A 160 -18.61 3.41 -5.25
N ASP A 161 -18.66 3.17 -6.55
CA ASP A 161 -19.89 3.08 -7.32
C ASP A 161 -20.58 1.71 -7.17
N SER A 162 -19.82 0.62 -6.98
CA SER A 162 -20.36 -0.73 -6.74
C SER A 162 -21.09 -0.81 -5.40
N LEU A 163 -20.59 -0.12 -4.37
CA LEU A 163 -21.24 0.03 -3.07
C LEU A 163 -22.56 0.81 -3.12
N ILE A 164 -22.78 1.64 -4.14
CA ILE A 164 -24.03 2.42 -4.29
C ILE A 164 -25.14 1.55 -4.90
N ASN A 165 -24.79 0.51 -5.65
CA ASN A 165 -25.72 -0.24 -6.50
C ASN A 165 -25.91 -1.70 -6.08
N ASP A 166 -25.39 -2.13 -4.92
CA ASP A 166 -25.39 -3.52 -4.43
C ASP A 166 -24.87 -4.56 -5.46
N GLN A 167 -24.10 -4.10 -6.45
CA GLN A 167 -23.54 -4.94 -7.50
C GLN A 167 -22.02 -4.99 -7.35
N TRP A 168 -21.55 -6.03 -6.68
CA TRP A 168 -20.13 -6.37 -6.64
C TRP A 168 -19.68 -6.98 -7.97
N SER A 169 -19.47 -6.14 -8.98
CA SER A 169 -18.94 -6.61 -10.26
C SER A 169 -17.41 -6.47 -10.27
N ILE A 170 -16.75 -7.62 -10.16
CA ILE A 170 -15.36 -7.92 -10.51
C ILE A 170 -14.35 -6.91 -9.95
N ILE A 171 -14.10 -7.00 -8.64
CA ILE A 171 -12.78 -6.60 -8.15
C ILE A 171 -11.82 -7.70 -8.61
N ASN A 172 -10.77 -7.32 -9.34
CA ASN A 172 -9.66 -8.25 -9.61
C ASN A 172 -9.03 -8.60 -8.26
N GLU A 173 -9.30 -9.80 -7.74
CA GLU A 173 -8.85 -10.29 -6.43
C GLU A 173 -7.32 -10.19 -6.26
N LYS A 174 -6.57 -10.16 -7.38
CA LYS A 174 -5.12 -9.99 -7.39
C LYS A 174 -4.63 -8.55 -7.32
N PHE A 175 -5.54 -7.57 -7.43
CA PHE A 175 -5.20 -6.15 -7.42
C PHE A 175 -5.88 -5.41 -6.26
N ALA A 176 -7.05 -5.86 -5.85
CA ALA A 176 -7.78 -5.22 -4.77
C ALA A 176 -8.71 -6.21 -4.07
N HIS A 177 -9.05 -5.92 -2.82
CA HIS A 177 -9.92 -6.73 -1.98
C HIS A 177 -10.69 -5.86 -1.02
N VAL A 178 -11.89 -6.27 -0.64
CA VAL A 178 -12.72 -5.50 0.28
C VAL A 178 -13.01 -6.33 1.50
N ALA A 179 -12.43 -5.88 2.60
CA ALA A 179 -12.49 -6.58 3.85
C ALA A 179 -13.63 -6.03 4.71
N GLY A 180 -14.46 -6.94 5.21
CA GLY A 180 -15.43 -6.63 6.24
C GLY A 180 -14.76 -6.41 7.61
N PHE A 181 -15.50 -5.84 8.56
CA PHE A 181 -14.98 -5.60 9.91
C PHE A 181 -14.52 -6.90 10.61
N GLU A 182 -15.28 -7.99 10.50
CA GLU A 182 -14.92 -9.26 11.14
C GLU A 182 -13.64 -9.86 10.54
N GLU A 183 -13.44 -9.77 9.22
CA GLU A 183 -12.19 -10.22 8.56
C GLU A 183 -10.97 -9.43 9.04
N ILE A 184 -11.12 -8.10 9.21
CA ILE A 184 -10.05 -7.25 9.74
C ILE A 184 -9.74 -7.60 11.21
N LYS A 185 -10.77 -7.91 11.99
CA LYS A 185 -10.65 -8.32 13.38
C LYS A 185 -10.00 -9.70 13.52
N GLU A 186 -10.33 -10.65 12.67
CA GLU A 186 -9.67 -11.97 12.57
C GLU A 186 -8.17 -11.82 12.24
N ASN A 187 -7.83 -10.81 11.45
CA ASN A 187 -6.45 -10.41 11.19
C ASN A 187 -5.82 -9.56 12.31
N ASP A 188 -6.39 -9.51 13.51
CA ASP A 188 -5.91 -8.72 14.66
C ASP A 188 -5.75 -7.22 14.37
N PHE A 189 -6.58 -6.68 13.47
CA PHE A 189 -6.48 -5.31 12.95
C PHE A 189 -5.15 -5.03 12.25
N ASN A 190 -4.48 -6.06 11.71
CA ASN A 190 -3.29 -5.93 10.90
C ASN A 190 -3.68 -5.63 9.46
N LEU A 191 -3.38 -4.42 8.99
CA LEU A 191 -3.74 -3.93 7.66
C LEU A 191 -2.68 -4.25 6.59
N ASN A 192 -1.77 -5.20 6.85
CA ASN A 192 -0.75 -5.57 5.87
C ASN A 192 -1.43 -6.12 4.60
N ILE A 193 -1.22 -5.46 3.46
CA ILE A 193 -1.99 -5.65 2.23
C ILE A 193 -2.00 -7.11 1.72
N PRO A 194 -0.90 -7.87 1.77
CA PRO A 194 -0.89 -9.28 1.36
C PRO A 194 -1.76 -10.23 2.21
N ARG A 195 -2.37 -9.74 3.30
CA ARG A 195 -3.39 -10.51 4.06
C ARG A 195 -4.77 -10.47 3.43
N TYR A 196 -4.97 -9.54 2.50
CA TYR A 196 -6.26 -9.20 1.90
C TYR A 196 -6.23 -9.36 0.38
N VAL A 197 -5.15 -8.91 -0.26
CA VAL A 197 -4.96 -9.02 -1.70
C VAL A 197 -3.96 -10.14 -1.96
N ASP A 198 -4.43 -11.22 -2.59
CA ASP A 198 -3.57 -12.33 -2.98
C ASP A 198 -2.95 -12.03 -4.35
N THR A 199 -1.73 -11.50 -4.33
CA THR A 199 -0.96 -11.21 -5.54
C THR A 199 -0.15 -12.41 -6.02
N PHE A 200 -0.35 -13.60 -5.46
CA PHE A 200 0.41 -14.78 -5.86
C PHE A 200 0.09 -15.13 -7.33
N GLU A 201 1.15 -15.29 -8.10
CA GLU A 201 1.12 -15.91 -9.42
C GLU A 201 1.74 -17.28 -9.24
N GLU A 202 0.95 -18.35 -9.48
CA GLU A 202 1.54 -19.68 -9.62
C GLU A 202 2.56 -19.60 -10.77
N GLU A 203 3.83 -19.87 -10.46
CA GLU A 203 4.84 -20.01 -11.50
C GLU A 203 4.37 -21.06 -12.50
N GLU A 204 4.43 -20.74 -13.80
CA GLU A 204 4.10 -21.71 -14.84
C GLU A 204 4.95 -22.96 -14.64
N GLU A 205 4.33 -24.14 -14.64
CA GLU A 205 5.05 -25.41 -14.53
C GLU A 205 6.09 -25.47 -15.66
N ILE A 206 7.37 -25.43 -15.28
CA ILE A 206 8.47 -25.52 -16.22
C ILE A 206 8.44 -26.91 -16.86
N ASP A 207 8.24 -26.96 -18.19
CA ASP A 207 8.44 -28.21 -18.94
C ASP A 207 9.94 -28.56 -18.93
N ILE A 208 10.32 -29.42 -17.99
CA ILE A 208 11.68 -29.91 -17.80
C ILE A 208 12.23 -30.51 -19.11
N GLN A 209 11.39 -31.13 -19.95
CA GLN A 209 11.83 -31.70 -21.22
C GLN A 209 12.07 -30.62 -22.29
N ALA A 210 11.31 -29.52 -22.27
CA ALA A 210 11.59 -28.38 -23.14
C ALA A 210 12.90 -27.70 -22.74
N VAL A 211 13.11 -27.45 -21.44
CA VAL A 211 14.35 -26.86 -20.91
C VAL A 211 15.56 -27.74 -21.20
N GLN A 212 15.43 -29.06 -21.04
CA GLN A 212 16.53 -29.99 -21.35
C GLN A 212 16.90 -29.94 -22.84
N ARG A 213 15.92 -29.88 -23.74
CA ARG A 213 16.16 -29.72 -25.19
C ARG A 213 16.83 -28.39 -25.51
N GLU A 214 16.44 -27.32 -24.84
CA GLU A 214 17.05 -25.99 -24.99
C GLU A 214 18.50 -26.00 -24.52
N ILE A 215 18.81 -26.64 -23.38
CA ILE A 215 20.18 -26.81 -22.89
C ILE A 215 21.05 -27.55 -23.92
N GLU A 216 20.58 -28.68 -24.44
CA GLU A 216 21.31 -29.47 -25.44
C GLU A 216 21.56 -28.69 -26.73
N GLN A 217 20.58 -27.90 -27.16
CA GLN A 217 20.72 -27.03 -28.33
C GLN A 217 21.76 -25.91 -28.10
N LEU A 218 21.70 -25.25 -26.95
CA LEU A 218 22.66 -24.20 -26.57
C LEU A 218 24.08 -24.74 -26.42
N GLU A 219 24.25 -25.97 -25.91
CA GLU A 219 25.56 -26.62 -25.83
C GLU A 219 26.14 -26.91 -27.22
N ALA A 220 25.30 -27.36 -28.17
CA ALA A 220 25.71 -27.59 -29.55
C ALA A 220 26.11 -26.27 -30.25
N GLU A 221 25.32 -25.21 -30.09
CA GLU A 221 25.63 -23.88 -30.62
C GLU A 221 26.92 -23.32 -30.01
N LEU A 222 27.12 -23.47 -28.69
CA LEU A 222 28.34 -23.04 -28.01
C LEU A 222 29.57 -23.77 -28.56
N ALA A 223 29.47 -25.08 -28.81
CA ALA A 223 30.55 -25.86 -29.40
C ALA A 223 30.89 -25.38 -30.82
N GLU A 224 29.89 -25.07 -31.63
CA GLU A 224 30.08 -24.54 -32.98
C GLU A 224 30.77 -23.16 -32.95
N VAL A 225 30.29 -22.25 -32.09
CA VAL A 225 30.86 -20.91 -31.92
C VAL A 225 32.31 -20.98 -31.44
N ARG A 226 32.63 -21.86 -30.48
CA ARG A 226 34.01 -22.10 -30.05
C ARG A 226 34.89 -22.61 -31.18
N GLY A 227 34.39 -23.54 -31.99
CA GLY A 227 35.12 -24.05 -33.16
C GLY A 227 35.40 -22.96 -34.20
N LYS A 228 34.46 -22.03 -34.42
CA LYS A 228 34.67 -20.86 -35.28
C LYS A 228 35.73 -19.91 -34.68
N MET A 229 35.66 -19.65 -33.38
CA MET A 229 36.63 -18.80 -32.67
C MET A 229 38.05 -19.37 -32.77
N ASP A 230 38.24 -20.67 -32.57
CA ASP A 230 39.55 -21.33 -32.65
C ASP A 230 40.16 -21.26 -34.06
N ARG A 231 39.33 -21.32 -35.12
CA ARG A 231 39.79 -21.14 -36.50
C ARG A 231 40.27 -19.71 -36.74
N LEU A 232 39.46 -18.72 -36.36
CA LEU A 232 39.82 -17.31 -36.50
C LEU A 232 41.10 -16.96 -35.72
N LEU A 233 41.27 -17.50 -34.51
CA LEU A 233 42.48 -17.31 -33.72
C LEU A 233 43.72 -17.93 -34.40
N LYS A 234 43.59 -19.10 -35.03
CA LYS A 234 44.70 -19.70 -35.80
C LYS A 234 45.07 -18.86 -37.02
N ASP A 235 44.07 -18.30 -37.71
CA ASP A 235 44.28 -17.46 -38.90
C ASP A 235 44.94 -16.11 -38.56
N MET A 236 44.82 -15.63 -37.31
CA MET A 236 45.47 -14.40 -36.81
C MET A 236 46.91 -14.59 -36.29
N VAL A 237 47.39 -15.83 -36.14
CA VAL A 237 48.74 -16.15 -35.61
C VAL A 237 49.76 -16.42 -36.75
N VAL A 238 49.47 -15.93 -37.96
CA VAL A 238 50.43 -15.83 -39.08
C VAL A 238 51.00 -14.41 -39.13
#